data_AF-A0A1G9EWT8-F1
#
_entry.id   AF-A0A1G9EWT8-F1
#
_cell.length_a   1.000
_cell.length_b   1.000
_cell.length_c   1.000
_cell.angle_alpha   90.00
_cell.angle_beta   90.00
_cell.angle_gamma   90.00
#
_symmetry.space_group_name_H-M   'P 1'
#
loop_
_entity.id
_entity.type
_entity.pdbx_description
1 polymer ?
#
loop_
_entity_poly.entity_id
_entity_poly.type
_entity_poly.pdbx_seq_one_letter_code
_entity_poly.pdbx_strand_id
1 'polypeptide(L)'
;MKIFRILTVTFAICLMSAISAMAAFDGLGQLVSSPTFAEAVALYKNGKFEPSAMILQDLAENMRGLSPEVSGIVFVMASRAAENAGNARAYESWGMATARFARAGMSWNEVRKNLDQQLEMARLGAAGPAAVGAGQAPGFAGPAVSLPPEAGRMATAWELFGLKNYIRPSTGLRREKTADQIWNNMGDAGQGAITVIPYSEGVWGPNISGTSTPPIVKTTEVPRNHSSAAAAATIAAAKDSTSSKPALSETYRDAARLAWSYFQRNYQPSTGLYNGLDLYSITTVWEIGSSLAALNAAYELELINGDEFKQRAGLMMQTLSSMDLYNNELPNKLYFAESARMVGEDQKPTSSGIGWVGPDVARLLLWLKKTATLHPEFKSTVEKIFKRMRTEKLVTNGLIYSMNVYAGKEILTVVNGFGYGSYAAECLKPWGFNAWASSDYRKTLGYKNMLGVKVPFDKSAKALLSSKPFVLTLMEFGKSDNEQDKLIRRIYEVQEARYKKTKTITSASDGRLDRAPWFATSAIIAEKGEKTWQCISPYSEKPIKLFWSSTAMAFGWDALYNTAYTRMLIENLYPLKEQGKGFYAGKYETEGTNKALTLETNALILEAAMYRKMSGTITPTSNKNRK
;
A
#
# COMPACT_ATOMS: atom_id res chain seq x y z
N MET A 1 50.96 -27.20 17.84
CA MET A 1 50.61 -25.87 17.25
C MET A 1 49.17 -25.74 16.73
N LYS A 2 48.48 -26.78 16.26
CA LYS A 2 47.07 -26.67 15.81
C LYS A 2 46.01 -26.64 16.94
N ILE A 3 46.31 -27.24 18.09
CA ILE A 3 45.38 -27.28 19.25
C ILE A 3 45.33 -25.92 19.99
N PHE A 4 46.45 -25.19 20.03
CA PHE A 4 46.52 -23.88 20.67
C PHE A 4 45.75 -22.78 19.92
N ARG A 5 45.67 -22.85 18.58
CA ARG A 5 44.89 -21.89 17.77
C ARG A 5 43.38 -22.07 17.93
N ILE A 6 42.91 -23.29 18.17
CA ILE A 6 41.48 -23.59 18.36
C ILE A 6 41.02 -23.05 19.73
N LEU A 7 41.80 -23.24 20.80
CA LEU A 7 41.44 -22.72 22.12
C LEU A 7 41.35 -21.18 22.17
N THR A 8 42.25 -20.46 21.51
CA THR A 8 42.19 -18.98 21.45
C THR A 8 40.99 -18.44 20.66
N VAL A 9 40.52 -19.16 19.64
CA VAL A 9 39.35 -18.74 18.85
C VAL A 9 38.05 -19.03 19.60
N THR A 10 37.95 -20.16 20.31
CA THR A 10 36.77 -20.47 21.13
C THR A 10 36.68 -19.54 22.36
N PHE A 11 37.80 -19.16 22.98
CA PHE A 11 37.81 -18.23 24.11
C PHE A 11 37.47 -16.78 23.68
N ALA A 12 37.89 -16.35 22.48
CA ALA A 12 37.52 -15.04 21.93
C ALA A 12 36.03 -14.97 21.53
N ILE A 13 35.45 -16.06 21.04
CA ILE A 13 34.01 -16.15 20.72
C ILE A 13 33.15 -16.18 21.99
N CYS A 14 33.61 -16.85 23.07
CA CYS A 14 32.96 -16.80 24.38
C CYS A 14 33.10 -15.43 25.08
N LEU A 15 34.23 -14.72 24.91
CA LEU A 15 34.37 -13.35 25.42
C LEU A 15 33.51 -12.35 24.63
N MET A 16 33.42 -12.47 23.29
CA MET A 16 32.58 -11.58 22.48
C MET A 16 31.08 -11.77 22.75
N SER A 17 30.63 -12.99 23.06
CA SER A 17 29.24 -13.27 23.44
C SER A 17 28.90 -12.81 24.87
N ALA A 18 29.87 -12.77 25.78
CA ALA A 18 29.71 -12.17 27.11
C ALA A 18 29.71 -10.63 27.07
N ILE A 19 30.53 -10.02 26.22
CA ILE A 19 30.58 -8.55 26.04
C ILE A 19 29.29 -8.05 25.37
N SER A 20 28.69 -8.81 24.44
CA SER A 20 27.39 -8.43 23.82
C SER A 20 26.20 -8.52 24.78
N ALA A 21 26.29 -9.31 25.85
CA ALA A 21 25.22 -9.42 26.85
C ALA A 21 25.23 -8.27 27.88
N MET A 22 26.40 -7.67 28.16
CA MET A 22 26.52 -6.53 29.08
C MET A 22 26.04 -5.20 28.46
N ALA A 23 26.05 -5.06 27.13
CA ALA A 23 25.60 -3.84 26.43
C ALA A 23 24.10 -3.81 26.09
N ALA A 24 23.35 -4.89 26.32
CA ALA A 24 21.98 -5.07 25.84
C ALA A 24 20.91 -4.24 26.59
N PHE A 25 21.27 -3.60 27.71
CA PHE A 25 20.32 -2.85 28.55
C PHE A 25 20.86 -1.48 28.99
N ASP A 26 21.70 -0.86 28.15
CA ASP A 26 22.17 0.50 28.39
C ASP A 26 20.99 1.49 28.49
N GLY A 27 20.99 2.31 29.54
CA GLY A 27 19.91 3.24 29.85
C GLY A 27 18.82 2.70 30.78
N LEU A 28 18.87 1.41 31.20
CA LEU A 28 17.88 0.85 32.13
C LEU A 28 17.90 1.53 33.52
N GLY A 29 19.08 1.91 34.02
CA GLY A 29 19.21 2.69 35.26
C GLY A 29 18.62 4.11 35.15
N GLN A 30 18.77 4.75 33.99
CA GLN A 30 18.21 6.07 33.69
C GLN A 30 16.67 6.00 33.60
N LEU A 31 16.14 4.94 33.00
CA LEU A 31 14.70 4.69 32.91
C LEU A 31 14.07 4.55 34.30
N VAL A 32 14.58 3.65 35.16
CA VAL A 32 13.96 3.37 36.46
C VAL A 32 14.20 4.43 37.53
N SER A 33 15.12 5.35 37.26
CA SER A 33 15.35 6.55 38.06
C SER A 33 14.48 7.74 37.62
N SER A 34 13.77 7.63 36.49
CA SER A 34 12.90 8.68 35.97
C SER A 34 11.65 8.87 36.84
N PRO A 35 11.35 10.10 37.30
CA PRO A 35 10.10 10.41 37.98
C PRO A 35 8.87 10.06 37.12
N THR A 36 8.96 10.28 35.81
CA THR A 36 7.90 9.98 34.83
C THR A 36 7.65 8.48 34.70
N PHE A 37 8.69 7.66 34.80
CA PHE A 37 8.54 6.20 34.81
C PHE A 37 7.88 5.73 36.12
N ALA A 38 8.30 6.27 37.26
CA ALA A 38 7.69 5.96 38.56
C ALA A 38 6.21 6.36 38.61
N GLU A 39 5.85 7.51 38.01
CA GLU A 39 4.48 7.97 37.86
C GLU A 39 3.65 7.01 37.00
N ALA A 40 4.17 6.59 35.86
CA ALA A 40 3.49 5.63 34.99
C ALA A 40 3.22 4.28 35.69
N VAL A 41 4.20 3.77 36.43
CA VAL A 41 4.09 2.53 37.21
C VAL A 41 3.06 2.68 38.34
N ALA A 42 3.04 3.83 39.03
CA ALA A 42 2.04 4.12 40.06
C ALA A 42 0.61 4.23 39.49
N LEU A 43 0.44 4.86 38.33
CA LEU A 43 -0.84 4.94 37.63
C LEU A 43 -1.36 3.56 37.23
N TYR A 44 -0.49 2.70 36.70
CA TYR A 44 -0.84 1.31 36.38
C TYR A 44 -1.27 0.54 37.63
N LYS A 45 -0.52 0.66 38.73
CA LYS A 45 -0.84 0.01 40.02
C LYS A 45 -2.21 0.45 40.56
N ASN A 46 -2.57 1.71 40.35
CA ASN A 46 -3.84 2.28 40.79
C ASN A 46 -5.01 2.04 39.80
N GLY A 47 -4.83 1.18 38.79
CA GLY A 47 -5.86 0.86 37.80
C GLY A 47 -6.11 1.95 36.75
N LYS A 48 -5.30 3.01 36.72
CA LYS A 48 -5.36 4.08 35.71
C LYS A 48 -4.53 3.70 34.48
N PHE A 49 -5.04 2.74 33.73
CA PHE A 49 -4.30 2.09 32.64
C PHE A 49 -4.08 2.98 31.40
N GLU A 50 -5.06 3.77 30.98
CA GLU A 50 -4.92 4.64 29.79
C GLU A 50 -3.89 5.79 30.02
N PRO A 51 -3.92 6.54 31.13
CA PRO A 51 -2.88 7.54 31.41
C PRO A 51 -1.48 6.92 31.54
N SER A 52 -1.40 5.73 32.17
CA SER A 52 -0.14 4.98 32.26
C SER A 52 0.40 4.61 30.88
N ALA A 53 -0.45 4.13 29.97
CA ALA A 53 -0.07 3.77 28.61
C ALA A 53 0.47 4.97 27.82
N MET A 54 -0.20 6.13 27.92
CA MET A 54 0.22 7.36 27.24
C MET A 54 1.58 7.85 27.73
N ILE A 55 1.81 7.85 29.05
CA ILE A 55 3.08 8.28 29.63
C ILE A 55 4.21 7.32 29.24
N LEU A 56 3.97 6.00 29.25
CA LEU A 56 4.97 5.02 28.83
C LEU A 56 5.31 5.15 27.34
N GLN A 57 4.32 5.43 26.49
CA GLN A 57 4.54 5.66 25.07
C GLN A 57 5.41 6.90 24.84
N ASP A 58 5.06 8.04 25.44
CA ASP A 58 5.84 9.28 25.35
C ASP A 58 7.28 9.09 25.87
N LEU A 59 7.42 8.38 26.98
CA LEU A 59 8.72 8.04 27.56
C LEU A 59 9.59 7.23 26.59
N ALA A 60 9.00 6.23 25.92
CA ALA A 60 9.70 5.37 24.98
C ALA A 60 10.08 6.08 23.67
N GLU A 61 9.33 7.11 23.27
CA GLU A 61 9.56 7.92 22.08
C GLU A 61 10.61 9.02 22.32
N ASN A 62 10.54 9.69 23.47
CA ASN A 62 11.22 10.97 23.70
C ASN A 62 12.39 10.90 24.69
N MET A 63 12.54 9.84 25.49
CA MET A 63 13.67 9.71 26.41
C MET A 63 14.98 9.41 25.66
N ARG A 64 15.92 10.35 25.72
CA ARG A 64 17.26 10.20 25.13
C ARG A 64 18.15 9.31 25.99
N GLY A 65 18.97 8.49 25.35
CA GLY A 65 19.94 7.61 26.02
C GLY A 65 19.43 6.19 26.30
N LEU A 66 18.19 5.86 25.91
CA LEU A 66 17.69 4.49 25.96
C LEU A 66 18.19 3.68 24.77
N SER A 67 18.71 2.48 25.05
CA SER A 67 18.97 1.51 23.99
C SER A 67 17.66 1.09 23.30
N PRO A 68 17.70 0.60 22.05
CA PRO A 68 16.51 0.09 21.36
C PRO A 68 15.79 -1.01 22.16
N GLU A 69 16.52 -1.86 22.87
CA GLU A 69 15.97 -2.92 23.73
C GLU A 69 15.20 -2.34 24.91
N VAL A 70 15.77 -1.36 25.61
CA VAL A 70 15.12 -0.71 26.76
C VAL A 70 13.90 0.09 26.32
N SER A 71 14.00 0.87 25.24
CA SER A 71 12.86 1.56 24.62
C SER A 71 11.76 0.57 24.20
N GLY A 72 12.15 -0.57 23.61
CA GLY A 72 11.24 -1.65 23.25
C GLY A 72 10.48 -2.22 24.46
N ILE A 73 11.15 -2.43 25.58
CA ILE A 73 10.50 -2.92 26.82
C ILE A 73 9.46 -1.91 27.35
N VAL A 74 9.76 -0.61 27.28
CA VAL A 74 8.81 0.44 27.70
C VAL A 74 7.58 0.46 26.79
N PHE A 75 7.74 0.26 25.48
CA PHE A 75 6.61 0.10 24.56
C PHE A 75 5.79 -1.17 24.84
N VAL A 76 6.42 -2.26 25.31
CA VAL A 76 5.68 -3.45 25.78
C VAL A 76 4.86 -3.13 27.03
N MET A 77 5.39 -2.34 27.96
CA MET A 77 4.63 -1.87 29.12
C MET A 77 3.46 -0.96 28.70
N ALA A 78 3.66 -0.05 27.75
CA ALA A 78 2.60 0.80 27.19
C ALA A 78 1.51 -0.04 26.51
N SER A 79 1.91 -1.05 25.74
CA SER A 79 1.04 -2.02 25.10
C SER A 79 0.18 -2.78 26.12
N ARG A 80 0.79 -3.23 27.21
CA ARG A 80 0.09 -3.94 28.28
C ARG A 80 -0.87 -3.05 29.06
N ALA A 81 -0.49 -1.80 29.30
CA ALA A 81 -1.36 -0.81 29.91
C ALA A 81 -2.58 -0.51 29.03
N ALA A 82 -2.37 -0.23 27.74
CA ALA A 82 -3.46 0.02 26.79
C ALA A 82 -4.38 -1.20 26.64
N GLU A 83 -3.83 -2.41 26.70
CA GLU A 83 -4.63 -3.65 26.67
C GLU A 83 -5.54 -3.77 27.89
N ASN A 84 -5.02 -3.51 29.09
CA ASN A 84 -5.84 -3.54 30.31
C ASN A 84 -6.90 -2.42 30.34
N ALA A 85 -6.68 -1.34 29.59
CA ALA A 85 -7.69 -0.32 29.33
C ALA A 85 -8.73 -0.76 28.26
N GLY A 86 -8.55 -1.90 27.60
CA GLY A 86 -9.40 -2.36 26.50
C GLY A 86 -9.16 -1.62 25.18
N ASN A 87 -8.05 -0.87 25.07
CA ASN A 87 -7.78 0.06 23.98
C ASN A 87 -6.92 -0.55 22.86
N ALA A 88 -7.35 -0.37 21.61
CA ALA A 88 -6.63 -0.79 20.41
C ALA A 88 -5.24 -0.14 20.24
N ARG A 89 -4.94 0.96 20.95
CA ARG A 89 -3.58 1.53 21.05
C ARG A 89 -2.54 0.52 21.53
N ALA A 90 -2.97 -0.55 22.21
CA ALA A 90 -2.09 -1.65 22.57
C ALA A 90 -1.36 -2.23 21.35
N TYR A 91 -2.03 -2.34 20.19
CA TYR A 91 -1.42 -2.87 18.97
C TYR A 91 -0.35 -1.94 18.38
N GLU A 92 -0.55 -0.62 18.51
CA GLU A 92 0.40 0.40 18.05
C GLU A 92 1.67 0.36 18.90
N SER A 93 1.52 0.42 20.23
CA SER A 93 2.63 0.28 21.17
C SER A 93 3.34 -1.07 21.00
N TRP A 94 2.61 -2.15 20.75
CA TRP A 94 3.18 -3.47 20.46
C TRP A 94 3.99 -3.49 19.15
N GLY A 95 3.46 -2.87 18.09
CA GLY A 95 4.17 -2.71 16.82
C GLY A 95 5.49 -1.96 16.99
N MET A 96 5.47 -0.86 17.74
CA MET A 96 6.66 -0.08 18.06
C MET A 96 7.68 -0.89 18.88
N ALA A 97 7.22 -1.64 19.89
CA ALA A 97 8.09 -2.53 20.66
C ALA A 97 8.82 -3.56 19.77
N THR A 98 8.06 -4.27 18.94
CA THR A 98 8.63 -5.29 18.05
C THR A 98 9.59 -4.70 17.01
N ALA A 99 9.33 -3.50 16.51
CA ALA A 99 10.24 -2.77 15.62
C ALA A 99 11.56 -2.40 16.35
N ARG A 100 11.50 -2.01 17.62
CA ARG A 100 12.68 -1.70 18.43
C ARG A 100 13.54 -2.93 18.70
N PHE A 101 12.93 -4.07 19.05
CA PHE A 101 13.65 -5.34 19.21
C PHE A 101 14.27 -5.82 17.88
N ALA A 102 13.54 -5.68 16.77
CA ALA A 102 14.07 -6.03 15.45
C ALA A 102 15.31 -5.20 15.07
N ARG A 103 15.38 -3.92 15.48
CA ARG A 103 16.58 -3.08 15.29
C ARG A 103 17.77 -3.52 16.14
N ALA A 104 17.49 -4.09 17.31
CA ALA A 104 18.47 -4.72 18.19
C ALA A 104 18.91 -6.13 17.73
N GLY A 105 18.31 -6.66 16.66
CA GLY A 105 18.56 -8.04 16.21
C GLY A 105 17.97 -9.10 17.15
N MET A 106 16.98 -8.74 17.97
CA MET A 106 16.34 -9.61 18.94
C MET A 106 14.83 -9.72 18.71
N SER A 107 14.22 -10.82 19.13
CA SER A 107 12.77 -10.96 19.24
C SER A 107 12.28 -10.67 20.66
N TRP A 108 10.99 -10.33 20.82
CA TRP A 108 10.40 -10.18 22.16
C TRP A 108 10.59 -11.43 23.02
N ASN A 109 10.50 -12.63 22.44
CA ASN A 109 10.69 -13.87 23.18
C ASN A 109 12.12 -14.00 23.73
N GLU A 110 13.14 -13.59 22.96
CA GLU A 110 14.54 -13.58 23.39
C GLU A 110 14.80 -12.51 24.44
N VAL A 111 14.31 -11.28 24.23
CA VAL A 111 14.43 -10.18 25.21
C VAL A 111 13.75 -10.55 26.52
N ARG A 112 12.53 -11.07 26.47
CA ARG A 112 11.77 -11.52 27.63
C ARG A 112 12.47 -12.64 28.38
N LYS A 113 12.98 -13.66 27.68
CA LYS A 113 13.69 -14.78 28.31
C LYS A 113 15.00 -14.32 28.97
N ASN A 114 15.78 -13.50 28.26
CA ASN A 114 17.06 -12.99 28.75
C ASN A 114 16.88 -12.08 29.96
N LEU A 115 15.90 -11.17 29.92
CA LEU A 115 15.64 -10.25 31.02
C LEU A 115 14.99 -10.95 32.22
N ASP A 116 14.07 -11.91 32.01
CA ASP A 116 13.49 -12.70 33.10
C ASP A 116 14.58 -13.51 33.84
N GLN A 117 15.51 -14.11 33.08
CA GLN A 117 16.65 -14.83 33.65
C GLN A 117 17.59 -13.88 34.43
N GLN A 118 17.86 -12.67 33.92
CA GLN A 118 18.70 -11.69 34.61
C GLN A 118 18.04 -11.15 35.88
N LEU A 119 16.73 -10.86 35.86
CA LEU A 119 15.98 -10.39 37.02
C LEU A 119 15.84 -11.48 38.10
N GLU A 120 15.66 -12.75 37.72
CA GLU A 120 15.60 -13.86 38.68
C GLU A 120 16.97 -14.14 39.31
N MET A 121 18.06 -14.06 38.53
CA MET A 121 19.42 -14.14 39.07
C MET A 121 19.73 -12.97 40.03
N ALA A 122 19.23 -11.77 39.75
CA ALA A 122 19.33 -10.62 40.65
C ALA A 122 18.54 -10.84 41.95
N ARG A 123 17.36 -11.46 41.86
CA ARG A 123 16.50 -11.80 43.00
C ARG A 123 17.13 -12.87 43.90
N LEU A 124 17.79 -13.86 43.31
CA LEU A 124 18.52 -14.92 44.01
C LEU A 124 19.83 -14.42 44.64
N GLY A 125 20.50 -13.43 44.01
CA GLY A 125 21.67 -12.74 44.58
C GLY A 125 21.34 -11.71 45.67
N ALA A 126 20.11 -11.20 45.70
CA ALA A 126 19.61 -10.30 46.74
C ALA A 126 19.01 -11.04 47.96
N ALA A 127 18.90 -12.37 47.90
CA ALA A 127 18.46 -13.22 49.00
C ALA A 127 19.66 -13.82 49.75
N GLY A 128 20.58 -12.98 50.23
CA GLY A 128 21.62 -13.34 51.19
C GLY A 128 21.52 -12.44 52.42
N PRO A 129 21.54 -12.97 53.66
CA PRO A 129 21.40 -12.14 54.84
C PRO A 129 22.60 -11.20 54.98
N ALA A 130 22.33 -9.97 55.43
CA ALA A 130 23.34 -9.10 55.99
C ALA A 130 24.14 -9.85 57.06
N ALA A 131 25.45 -10.06 56.84
CA ALA A 131 26.35 -10.56 57.86
C ALA A 131 27.72 -9.88 57.75
N VAL A 132 27.94 -9.03 58.74
CA VAL A 132 29.22 -8.51 59.25
C VAL A 132 30.24 -9.64 59.42
N GLY A 133 31.52 -9.40 59.13
CA GLY A 133 32.59 -10.24 59.68
C GLY A 133 33.87 -10.31 58.85
N ALA A 134 34.99 -10.02 59.51
CA ALA A 134 36.34 -9.95 58.97
C ALA A 134 36.93 -11.31 58.52
N GLY A 135 37.78 -11.25 57.49
CA GLY A 135 38.99 -12.08 57.32
C GLY A 135 38.83 -13.53 56.83
N GLN A 136 39.30 -13.82 55.61
CA GLN A 136 40.35 -14.83 55.31
C GLN A 136 40.45 -15.15 53.79
N ALA A 137 41.72 -15.14 53.33
CA ALA A 137 42.41 -15.85 52.26
C ALA A 137 41.81 -16.07 50.83
N PRO A 138 42.66 -16.04 49.77
CA PRO A 138 42.24 -15.97 48.38
C PRO A 138 42.12 -17.34 47.72
N GLY A 139 40.97 -17.63 47.11
CA GLY A 139 40.83 -18.80 46.25
C GLY A 139 39.38 -19.10 45.95
N PHE A 140 38.99 -18.97 44.67
CA PHE A 140 37.66 -19.29 44.12
C PHE A 140 36.52 -18.34 44.49
N ALA A 141 36.51 -17.16 43.87
CA ALA A 141 35.28 -16.45 43.54
C ALA A 141 35.30 -16.13 42.05
N GLY A 142 34.38 -16.74 41.28
CA GLY A 142 34.06 -16.27 39.94
C GLY A 142 33.53 -14.83 40.00
N PRO A 143 33.56 -14.07 38.90
CA PRO A 143 33.16 -12.67 38.94
C PRO A 143 31.70 -12.57 39.39
N ALA A 144 31.50 -11.97 40.57
CA ALA A 144 30.20 -11.62 41.09
C ALA A 144 29.51 -10.69 40.09
N VAL A 145 28.38 -11.13 39.54
CA VAL A 145 27.52 -10.30 38.70
C VAL A 145 26.83 -9.30 39.63
N SER A 146 27.43 -8.13 39.82
CA SER A 146 26.78 -7.01 40.51
C SER A 146 25.84 -6.32 39.52
N LEU A 147 24.56 -6.72 39.50
CA LEU A 147 23.54 -5.85 38.92
C LEU A 147 23.34 -4.64 39.84
N PRO A 148 23.21 -3.42 39.28
CA PRO A 148 23.02 -2.19 40.07
C PRO A 148 21.74 -2.23 40.95
N PRO A 149 21.66 -1.47 42.07
CA PRO A 149 20.48 -1.35 42.96
C PRO A 149 19.13 -1.11 42.25
N GLU A 150 19.20 -0.57 41.04
CA GLU A 150 18.12 -0.21 40.12
C GLU A 150 17.34 -1.42 39.57
N ALA A 151 17.92 -2.63 39.58
CA ALA A 151 17.28 -3.86 39.10
C ALA A 151 16.00 -4.24 39.89
N GLY A 152 15.92 -3.87 41.17
CA GLY A 152 14.74 -4.16 42.00
C GLY A 152 13.48 -3.40 41.56
N ARG A 153 13.63 -2.16 41.07
CA ARG A 153 12.50 -1.37 40.54
C ARG A 153 12.01 -1.90 39.21
N MET A 154 12.94 -2.33 38.36
CA MET A 154 12.59 -2.99 37.10
C MET A 154 11.92 -4.33 37.34
N ALA A 155 12.41 -5.15 38.28
CA ALA A 155 11.78 -6.41 38.67
C ALA A 155 10.34 -6.21 39.17
N THR A 156 10.13 -5.20 40.01
CA THR A 156 8.79 -4.85 40.53
C THR A 156 7.85 -4.43 39.40
N ALA A 157 8.31 -3.60 38.46
CA ALA A 157 7.51 -3.22 37.29
C ALA A 157 7.26 -4.42 36.35
N TRP A 158 8.26 -5.27 36.15
CA TRP A 158 8.17 -6.47 35.31
C TRP A 158 7.09 -7.44 35.81
N GLU A 159 7.03 -7.65 37.13
CA GLU A 159 6.01 -8.46 37.79
C GLU A 159 4.64 -7.77 37.77
N LEU A 160 4.58 -6.48 38.12
CA LEU A 160 3.33 -5.70 38.15
C LEU A 160 2.61 -5.70 36.79
N PHE A 161 3.36 -5.52 35.70
CA PHE A 161 2.80 -5.54 34.35
C PHE A 161 2.55 -6.97 33.83
N GLY A 162 3.05 -8.00 34.53
CA GLY A 162 2.87 -9.41 34.15
C GLY A 162 3.64 -9.79 32.88
N LEU A 163 4.78 -9.14 32.62
CA LEU A 163 5.49 -9.24 31.33
C LEU A 163 6.12 -10.61 31.08
N LYS A 164 6.41 -11.37 32.14
CA LYS A 164 6.90 -12.75 32.08
C LYS A 164 6.05 -13.66 31.20
N ASN A 165 4.73 -13.52 31.28
CA ASN A 165 3.77 -14.32 30.51
C ASN A 165 3.14 -13.54 29.35
N TYR A 166 3.57 -12.29 29.14
CA TYR A 166 3.02 -11.46 28.10
C TYR A 166 3.61 -11.86 26.75
N ILE A 167 2.75 -12.30 25.82
CA ILE A 167 3.15 -12.76 24.48
C ILE A 167 2.82 -11.71 23.43
N ARG A 168 1.64 -11.09 23.54
CA ARG A 168 1.11 -10.03 22.67
C ARG A 168 -0.20 -9.48 23.28
N PRO A 169 -0.71 -8.32 22.84
CA PRO A 169 -2.05 -7.87 23.20
C PRO A 169 -3.13 -8.88 22.80
N SER A 170 -4.13 -9.04 23.66
CA SER A 170 -5.35 -9.80 23.40
C SER A 170 -6.08 -9.28 22.17
N THR A 171 -6.76 -10.18 21.47
CA THR A 171 -7.50 -9.85 20.24
C THR A 171 -8.87 -9.25 20.58
N GLY A 172 -9.31 -8.26 19.82
CA GLY A 172 -10.64 -7.65 19.96
C GLY A 172 -10.69 -6.37 20.81
N LEU A 173 -9.54 -5.73 21.05
CA LEU A 173 -9.45 -4.43 21.71
C LEU A 173 -10.10 -3.34 20.84
N ARG A 174 -10.84 -2.43 21.46
CA ARG A 174 -11.64 -1.41 20.75
C ARG A 174 -10.85 -0.11 20.66
N ARG A 175 -10.95 0.62 19.54
CA ARG A 175 -10.41 1.99 19.46
C ARG A 175 -11.36 2.91 20.21
N GLU A 176 -10.89 3.57 21.26
CA GLU A 176 -11.72 4.59 21.90
C GLU A 176 -12.01 5.74 20.92
N LYS A 177 -13.23 6.23 21.06
CA LYS A 177 -13.77 7.43 20.43
C LYS A 177 -13.01 8.65 20.98
N THR A 178 -12.75 9.67 20.16
CA THR A 178 -12.12 10.92 20.60
C THR A 178 -12.84 11.51 21.83
N ALA A 179 -12.10 12.25 22.66
CA ALA A 179 -12.55 12.85 23.92
C ALA A 179 -13.91 13.60 23.81
N ASP A 180 -14.27 14.08 22.62
CA ASP A 180 -15.54 14.77 22.33
C ASP A 180 -16.79 13.86 22.40
N GLN A 181 -16.65 12.54 22.26
CA GLN A 181 -17.79 11.60 22.31
C GLN A 181 -18.07 11.03 23.71
N ILE A 182 -17.20 11.30 24.69
CA ILE A 182 -17.35 10.86 26.09
C ILE A 182 -18.54 11.55 26.77
N TRP A 183 -18.94 12.74 26.31
CA TRP A 183 -20.06 13.48 26.89
C TRP A 183 -21.45 13.06 26.40
N ASN A 184 -21.57 12.33 25.29
CA ASN A 184 -22.86 12.19 24.60
C ASN A 184 -23.41 10.78 24.42
N ASN A 185 -22.75 9.70 24.87
CA ASN A 185 -23.28 8.35 24.67
C ASN A 185 -22.98 7.41 25.85
N MET A 186 -23.65 7.62 26.98
CA MET A 186 -24.08 6.51 27.83
C MET A 186 -25.29 5.85 27.15
N GLY A 187 -25.10 4.68 26.54
CA GLY A 187 -26.20 3.95 25.92
C GLY A 187 -25.72 2.91 24.91
N ASP A 188 -25.75 1.66 25.37
CA ASP A 188 -25.76 0.41 24.61
C ASP A 188 -24.52 -0.11 23.87
N ALA A 189 -24.16 -1.31 24.31
CA ALA A 189 -23.11 -2.18 23.81
C ALA A 189 -23.65 -3.15 22.76
N GLY A 190 -22.85 -3.41 21.72
CA GLY A 190 -23.05 -4.53 20.80
C GLY A 190 -21.71 -5.01 20.26
N GLN A 191 -21.43 -6.31 20.42
CA GLN A 191 -20.23 -7.00 19.95
C GLN A 191 -20.25 -7.16 18.42
N GLY A 192 -19.09 -6.99 17.78
CA GLY A 192 -18.90 -7.22 16.34
C GLY A 192 -17.57 -7.92 16.08
N ALA A 193 -17.62 -8.93 15.21
CA ALA A 193 -16.57 -9.92 14.95
C ALA A 193 -15.26 -9.36 14.38
N ILE A 194 -14.14 -9.99 14.77
CA ILE A 194 -12.80 -9.76 14.24
C ILE A 194 -12.76 -10.24 12.78
N THR A 195 -12.57 -9.32 11.84
CA THR A 195 -12.43 -9.64 10.41
C THR A 195 -10.97 -9.48 10.01
N VAL A 196 -10.35 -10.59 9.57
CA VAL A 196 -9.05 -10.62 8.90
C VAL A 196 -9.17 -9.82 7.60
N ILE A 197 -8.24 -8.90 7.34
CA ILE A 197 -8.19 -8.09 6.12
C ILE A 197 -7.30 -8.83 5.11
N PRO A 198 -7.84 -9.53 4.08
CA PRO A 198 -7.03 -9.99 2.96
C PRO A 198 -6.72 -8.81 2.02
N TYR A 199 -5.44 -8.68 1.65
CA TYR A 199 -4.99 -7.83 0.54
C TYR A 199 -4.87 -8.70 -0.72
N SER A 200 -5.77 -8.54 -1.69
CA SER A 200 -5.58 -9.05 -3.04
C SER A 200 -6.14 -8.07 -4.07
N GLU A 201 -5.30 -7.13 -4.48
CA GLU A 201 -5.38 -6.59 -5.83
C GLU A 201 -4.53 -7.53 -6.69
N GLY A 202 -5.18 -8.30 -7.56
CA GLY A 202 -4.53 -9.35 -8.34
C GLY A 202 -5.54 -10.26 -9.03
N VAL A 203 -5.48 -10.27 -10.36
CA VAL A 203 -6.35 -10.98 -11.31
C VAL A 203 -6.60 -12.45 -10.92
N TRP A 204 -7.86 -12.88 -11.09
CA TRP A 204 -8.46 -14.10 -10.54
C TRP A 204 -8.03 -15.40 -11.28
N GLY A 205 -7.68 -16.45 -10.52
CA GLY A 205 -7.56 -17.85 -10.96
C GLY A 205 -8.78 -18.73 -10.59
N PRO A 206 -9.00 -19.92 -11.20
CA PRO A 206 -10.32 -20.58 -11.33
C PRO A 206 -10.70 -21.62 -10.26
N ASN A 207 -12.01 -21.86 -10.10
CA ASN A 207 -12.61 -23.09 -9.55
C ASN A 207 -13.72 -23.55 -10.51
N ILE A 208 -13.92 -24.88 -10.64
CA ILE A 208 -14.40 -25.58 -11.86
C ILE A 208 -15.69 -26.39 -11.59
N SER A 209 -16.66 -26.37 -12.53
CA SER A 209 -17.55 -27.48 -12.99
C SER A 209 -18.49 -26.93 -14.09
N GLY A 210 -18.46 -27.34 -15.37
CA GLY A 210 -19.03 -28.56 -16.02
C GLY A 210 -20.57 -28.47 -16.11
N THR A 211 -21.31 -28.39 -17.24
CA THR A 211 -21.29 -29.14 -18.52
C THR A 211 -22.16 -28.46 -19.63
N SER A 212 -22.01 -28.96 -20.87
CA SER A 212 -22.54 -28.64 -22.23
C SER A 212 -24.08 -28.62 -22.43
N THR A 213 -24.74 -28.00 -23.44
CA THR A 213 -24.70 -28.18 -24.93
C THR A 213 -25.52 -27.07 -25.71
N PRO A 214 -25.37 -26.91 -27.06
CA PRO A 214 -25.92 -25.82 -27.93
C PRO A 214 -27.16 -26.28 -28.78
N PRO A 215 -27.67 -25.66 -29.91
CA PRO A 215 -27.39 -24.40 -30.66
C PRO A 215 -28.70 -23.57 -31.00
N ILE A 216 -28.74 -22.45 -31.74
CA ILE A 216 -28.89 -22.33 -33.23
C ILE A 216 -29.06 -20.84 -33.62
N VAL A 217 -28.50 -20.48 -34.78
CA VAL A 217 -28.40 -19.18 -35.47
C VAL A 217 -29.70 -18.77 -36.17
N LYS A 218 -29.97 -17.45 -36.30
CA LYS A 218 -30.54 -16.84 -37.51
C LYS A 218 -30.22 -15.34 -37.63
N THR A 219 -29.74 -14.99 -38.81
CA THR A 219 -29.34 -13.67 -39.32
C THR A 219 -30.54 -12.85 -39.80
N THR A 220 -30.44 -11.52 -39.79
CA THR A 220 -30.95 -10.63 -40.86
C THR A 220 -30.44 -9.19 -40.70
N GLU A 221 -30.16 -8.59 -41.86
CA GLU A 221 -29.51 -7.29 -42.14
C GLU A 221 -30.48 -6.08 -42.05
N VAL A 222 -30.05 -4.91 -41.51
CA VAL A 222 -29.70 -3.61 -42.19
C VAL A 222 -30.98 -2.78 -42.55
N PRO A 223 -31.10 -1.44 -42.31
CA PRO A 223 -30.22 -0.38 -42.86
C PRO A 223 -29.95 0.91 -42.05
N ARG A 224 -28.97 1.65 -42.58
CA ARG A 224 -28.40 2.95 -42.19
C ARG A 224 -29.31 4.13 -42.56
N ASN A 225 -29.21 5.26 -41.85
CA ASN A 225 -28.66 6.50 -42.44
C ASN A 225 -28.69 7.79 -41.55
N HIS A 226 -27.75 8.70 -41.91
CA HIS A 226 -27.68 10.17 -41.76
C HIS A 226 -27.38 10.82 -40.38
N SER A 227 -26.09 11.14 -40.13
CA SER A 227 -25.68 12.21 -39.17
C SER A 227 -24.28 12.83 -39.46
N SER A 228 -23.70 12.66 -40.66
CA SER A 228 -22.31 13.08 -40.93
C SER A 228 -22.12 14.58 -41.23
N ALA A 229 -23.19 15.38 -41.36
CA ALA A 229 -23.09 16.78 -41.75
C ALA A 229 -22.73 17.73 -40.58
N ALA A 230 -23.14 17.42 -39.35
CA ALA A 230 -22.87 18.27 -38.18
C ALA A 230 -21.43 18.13 -37.64
N ALA A 231 -20.79 16.99 -37.90
CA ALA A 231 -19.41 16.71 -37.45
C ALA A 231 -18.35 17.50 -38.25
N ALA A 232 -18.64 17.87 -39.51
CA ALA A 232 -17.68 18.55 -40.37
C ALA A 232 -17.46 20.03 -39.99
N ALA A 233 -18.49 20.71 -39.47
CA ALA A 233 -18.41 22.13 -39.11
C ALA A 233 -17.55 22.40 -37.86
N THR A 234 -17.44 21.43 -36.94
CA THR A 234 -16.63 21.57 -35.71
C THR A 234 -15.13 21.44 -35.97
N ILE A 235 -14.74 20.72 -37.04
CA ILE A 235 -13.34 20.47 -37.40
C ILE A 235 -12.69 21.70 -38.04
N ALA A 236 -13.48 22.55 -38.74
CA ALA A 236 -12.97 23.76 -39.38
C ALA A 236 -12.57 24.85 -38.37
N ALA A 237 -13.25 24.94 -37.22
CA ALA A 237 -12.93 25.93 -36.17
C ALA A 237 -11.67 25.59 -35.36
N ALA A 238 -11.14 24.36 -35.46
CA ALA A 238 -9.95 23.92 -34.73
C ALA A 238 -8.62 24.22 -35.45
N LYS A 239 -8.67 24.77 -36.68
CA LYS A 239 -7.46 24.99 -37.50
C LYS A 239 -6.78 26.36 -37.32
N ASP A 240 -7.32 27.24 -36.48
CA ASP A 240 -6.85 28.64 -36.41
C ASP A 240 -6.40 29.12 -35.03
N SER A 241 -5.89 28.22 -34.18
CA SER A 241 -5.21 28.64 -32.94
C SER A 241 -3.71 28.33 -33.00
N THR A 242 -2.94 29.40 -33.13
CA THR A 242 -1.49 29.44 -33.01
C THR A 242 -1.00 28.94 -31.64
N SER A 243 0.13 28.25 -31.68
CA SER A 243 0.81 27.54 -30.60
C SER A 243 1.03 28.35 -29.32
N SER A 244 0.17 28.14 -28.32
CA SER A 244 0.54 28.25 -26.90
C SER A 244 0.12 26.96 -26.19
N LYS A 245 0.99 26.38 -25.37
CA LYS A 245 0.61 25.22 -24.55
C LYS A 245 -0.60 25.65 -23.71
N PRO A 246 -1.76 24.96 -23.78
CA PRO A 246 -2.92 25.37 -23.01
C PRO A 246 -2.56 25.38 -21.53
N ALA A 247 -2.74 26.55 -20.88
CA ALA A 247 -2.52 26.67 -19.45
C ALA A 247 -3.43 25.66 -18.72
N LEU A 248 -2.85 24.92 -17.76
CA LEU A 248 -3.62 24.01 -16.91
C LEU A 248 -4.68 24.83 -16.18
N SER A 249 -5.95 24.40 -16.23
CA SER A 249 -7.03 25.11 -15.55
C SER A 249 -6.81 25.15 -14.04
N GLU A 250 -7.32 26.19 -13.37
CA GLU A 250 -7.12 26.34 -11.92
C GLU A 250 -7.69 25.14 -11.15
N THR A 251 -8.83 24.59 -11.59
CA THR A 251 -9.41 23.36 -11.03
C THR A 251 -8.41 22.19 -11.01
N TYR A 252 -7.68 21.98 -12.11
CA TYR A 252 -6.67 20.92 -12.18
C TYR A 252 -5.42 21.26 -11.36
N ARG A 253 -5.02 22.53 -11.31
CA ARG A 253 -3.88 22.97 -10.49
C ARG A 253 -4.18 22.78 -8.98
N ASP A 254 -5.37 23.14 -8.54
CA ASP A 254 -5.84 22.92 -7.18
C ASP A 254 -5.98 21.44 -6.84
N ALA A 255 -6.58 20.66 -7.75
CA ALA A 255 -6.70 19.22 -7.57
C ALA A 255 -5.32 18.57 -7.46
N ALA A 256 -4.36 18.97 -8.30
CA ALA A 256 -3.01 18.45 -8.24
C ALA A 256 -2.31 18.81 -6.92
N ARG A 257 -2.39 20.07 -6.45
CA ARG A 257 -1.85 20.48 -5.15
C ARG A 257 -2.42 19.64 -4.01
N LEU A 258 -3.73 19.43 -3.98
CA LEU A 258 -4.38 18.67 -2.93
C LEU A 258 -4.07 17.17 -3.01
N ALA A 259 -4.06 16.60 -4.22
CA ALA A 259 -3.67 15.21 -4.42
C ALA A 259 -2.21 14.97 -3.99
N TRP A 260 -1.32 15.92 -4.22
CA TRP A 260 0.06 15.87 -3.72
C TRP A 260 0.15 15.88 -2.19
N SER A 261 -0.78 16.52 -1.48
CA SER A 261 -0.83 16.46 -0.01
C SER A 261 -0.95 15.02 0.53
N TYR A 262 -1.62 14.12 -0.22
CA TYR A 262 -1.64 12.69 0.12
C TYR A 262 -0.22 12.11 0.17
N PHE A 263 0.58 12.40 -0.86
CA PHE A 263 1.95 11.89 -0.97
C PHE A 263 2.87 12.50 0.08
N GLN A 264 2.72 13.80 0.37
CA GLN A 264 3.48 14.44 1.45
C GLN A 264 3.21 13.78 2.80
N ARG A 265 1.94 13.47 3.08
CA ARG A 265 1.50 12.85 4.33
C ARG A 265 1.89 11.37 4.47
N ASN A 266 1.95 10.65 3.35
CA ASN A 266 2.16 9.20 3.33
C ASN A 266 3.58 8.79 2.88
N TYR A 267 4.51 9.74 2.83
CA TYR A 267 5.90 9.51 2.46
C TYR A 267 6.69 8.83 3.58
N GLN A 268 7.49 7.83 3.22
CA GLN A 268 8.38 7.11 4.13
C GLN A 268 9.84 7.54 3.92
N PRO A 269 10.44 8.32 4.83
CA PRO A 269 11.77 8.90 4.62
C PRO A 269 12.92 7.89 4.68
N SER A 270 12.69 6.67 5.20
CA SER A 270 13.68 5.60 5.25
C SER A 270 13.85 4.86 3.91
N THR A 271 12.83 4.85 3.07
CA THR A 271 12.76 4.03 1.85
C THR A 271 12.36 4.82 0.60
N GLY A 272 11.86 6.03 0.77
CA GLY A 272 11.27 6.81 -0.31
C GLY A 272 9.94 6.26 -0.82
N LEU A 273 9.42 5.17 -0.25
CA LEU A 273 8.12 4.59 -0.59
C LEU A 273 6.98 5.43 0.00
N TYR A 274 5.76 5.13 -0.44
CA TYR A 274 4.54 5.78 0.04
C TYR A 274 3.53 4.73 0.51
N ASN A 275 2.70 5.09 1.49
CA ASN A 275 1.63 4.22 1.95
C ASN A 275 0.50 4.13 0.92
N GLY A 276 0.02 2.92 0.64
CA GLY A 276 -1.10 2.68 -0.28
C GLY A 276 -2.43 3.21 0.23
N LEU A 277 -2.63 3.16 1.54
CA LEU A 277 -3.77 3.73 2.28
C LEU A 277 -3.25 4.74 3.31
N ASP A 278 -4.03 5.80 3.57
CA ASP A 278 -3.62 6.85 4.52
C ASP A 278 -3.19 6.26 5.88
N LEU A 279 -1.97 6.61 6.30
CA LEU A 279 -1.33 6.20 7.55
C LEU A 279 -1.23 4.68 7.79
N TYR A 280 -1.36 3.87 6.74
CA TYR A 280 -1.18 2.43 6.84
C TYR A 280 0.02 2.00 6.00
N SER A 281 1.11 1.64 6.68
CA SER A 281 2.46 1.48 6.11
C SER A 281 2.65 0.27 5.18
N ILE A 282 1.68 -0.07 4.32
CA ILE A 282 1.77 -1.12 3.30
C ILE A 282 1.54 -0.51 1.92
N THR A 283 2.29 -0.99 0.94
CA THR A 283 2.14 -0.62 -0.48
C THR A 283 2.17 -1.86 -1.37
N THR A 284 1.40 -1.84 -2.44
CA THR A 284 1.48 -2.81 -3.56
C THR A 284 2.54 -2.40 -4.57
N VAL A 285 2.92 -3.31 -5.45
CA VAL A 285 3.84 -3.01 -6.57
C VAL A 285 3.18 -2.05 -7.59
N TRP A 286 1.86 -2.16 -7.78
CA TRP A 286 1.08 -1.19 -8.57
C TRP A 286 1.19 0.23 -8.01
N GLU A 287 1.09 0.37 -6.69
CA GLU A 287 1.20 1.64 -5.97
C GLU A 287 2.61 2.22 -6.00
N ILE A 288 3.65 1.39 -5.96
CA ILE A 288 5.04 1.83 -6.20
C ILE A 288 5.19 2.42 -7.61
N GLY A 289 4.67 1.73 -8.64
CA GLY A 289 4.66 2.26 -10.00
C GLY A 289 3.89 3.58 -10.12
N SER A 290 2.72 3.65 -9.47
CA SER A 290 1.89 4.86 -9.42
C SER A 290 2.52 5.99 -8.62
N SER A 291 3.41 5.69 -7.66
CA SER A 291 4.19 6.69 -6.93
C SER A 291 5.25 7.34 -7.81
N LEU A 292 5.91 6.56 -8.68
CA LEU A 292 6.80 7.12 -9.70
C LEU A 292 6.00 8.01 -10.67
N ALA A 293 4.80 7.59 -11.07
CA ALA A 293 3.89 8.41 -11.87
C ALA A 293 3.58 9.76 -11.21
N ALA A 294 3.16 9.71 -9.94
CA ALA A 294 2.84 10.88 -9.14
C ALA A 294 4.06 11.81 -8.92
N LEU A 295 5.26 11.25 -8.72
CA LEU A 295 6.49 12.02 -8.59
C LEU A 295 6.82 12.79 -9.88
N ASN A 296 6.77 12.11 -11.04
CA ASN A 296 6.99 12.77 -12.33
C ASN A 296 5.90 13.83 -12.57
N ALA A 297 4.65 13.54 -12.24
CA ALA A 297 3.56 14.49 -12.33
C ALA A 297 3.77 15.71 -11.43
N ALA A 298 4.15 15.52 -10.16
CA ALA A 298 4.40 16.61 -9.23
C ALA A 298 5.54 17.52 -9.68
N TYR A 299 6.63 16.95 -10.20
CA TYR A 299 7.72 17.71 -10.78
C TYR A 299 7.28 18.47 -12.03
N GLU A 300 6.62 17.79 -12.98
CA GLU A 300 6.17 18.40 -14.23
C GLU A 300 5.09 19.45 -14.01
N LEU A 301 4.28 19.33 -12.96
CA LEU A 301 3.27 20.32 -12.55
C LEU A 301 3.85 21.44 -11.69
N GLU A 302 5.16 21.42 -11.40
CA GLU A 302 5.87 22.41 -10.57
C GLU A 302 5.32 22.47 -9.13
N LEU A 303 4.86 21.34 -8.60
CA LEU A 303 4.47 21.17 -7.20
C LEU A 303 5.68 20.92 -6.30
N ILE A 304 6.73 20.31 -6.85
CA ILE A 304 8.03 20.10 -6.22
C ILE A 304 9.13 20.56 -7.16
N ASN A 305 10.27 20.97 -6.60
CA ASN A 305 11.43 21.36 -7.38
C ASN A 305 12.30 20.14 -7.76
N GLY A 306 13.34 20.38 -8.57
CA GLY A 306 14.22 19.32 -9.05
C GLY A 306 15.00 18.59 -7.95
N ASP A 307 15.38 19.29 -6.88
CA ASP A 307 16.15 18.69 -5.78
C ASP A 307 15.26 17.77 -4.93
N GLU A 308 14.05 18.21 -4.60
CA GLU A 308 13.06 17.39 -3.89
C GLU A 308 12.67 16.16 -4.73
N PHE A 309 12.46 16.34 -6.04
CA PHE A 309 12.21 15.22 -6.95
C PHE A 309 13.38 14.23 -6.93
N LYS A 310 14.62 14.70 -7.10
CA LYS A 310 15.81 13.85 -7.11
C LYS A 310 15.99 13.10 -5.79
N GLN A 311 15.76 13.76 -4.66
CA GLN A 311 15.83 13.14 -3.35
C GLN A 311 14.78 12.03 -3.20
N ARG A 312 13.50 12.33 -3.47
CA ARG A 312 12.40 11.37 -3.29
C ARG A 312 12.48 10.20 -4.27
N ALA A 313 12.64 10.49 -5.56
CA ALA A 313 12.75 9.47 -6.59
C ALA A 313 14.06 8.67 -6.45
N GLY A 314 15.17 9.33 -6.14
CA GLY A 314 16.46 8.68 -5.93
C GLY A 314 16.43 7.69 -4.77
N LEU A 315 15.86 8.07 -3.62
CA LEU A 315 15.72 7.16 -2.49
C LEU A 315 14.81 5.97 -2.81
N MET A 316 13.65 6.21 -3.43
CA MET A 316 12.76 5.13 -3.89
C MET A 316 13.50 4.16 -4.82
N MET A 317 14.23 4.66 -5.81
CA MET A 317 15.00 3.82 -6.72
C MET A 317 16.13 3.06 -6.02
N GLN A 318 16.79 3.68 -5.05
CA GLN A 318 17.80 3.02 -4.23
C GLN A 318 17.18 1.85 -3.46
N THR A 319 16.03 2.05 -2.83
CA THR A 319 15.26 0.98 -2.18
C THR A 319 14.86 -0.11 -3.18
N LEU A 320 14.32 0.23 -4.35
CA LEU A 320 13.99 -0.77 -5.38
C LEU A 320 15.22 -1.55 -5.87
N SER A 321 16.41 -0.95 -5.80
CA SER A 321 17.66 -1.60 -6.19
C SER A 321 18.18 -2.59 -5.16
N SER A 322 17.69 -2.56 -3.92
CA SER A 322 18.16 -3.43 -2.84
C SER A 322 17.07 -4.25 -2.13
N MET A 323 15.79 -3.91 -2.28
CA MET A 323 14.70 -4.61 -1.59
C MET A 323 14.64 -6.09 -1.97
N ASP A 324 14.19 -6.93 -1.03
CA ASP A 324 13.99 -8.36 -1.26
C ASP A 324 12.94 -8.59 -2.34
N LEU A 325 13.11 -9.65 -3.13
CA LEU A 325 12.17 -10.08 -4.15
C LEU A 325 11.61 -11.45 -3.79
N TYR A 326 10.38 -11.75 -4.20
CA TYR A 326 9.80 -13.09 -4.04
C TYR A 326 10.69 -14.10 -4.76
N ASN A 327 11.22 -15.08 -4.02
CA ASN A 327 12.16 -16.10 -4.50
C ASN A 327 13.38 -15.55 -5.27
N ASN A 328 13.80 -14.30 -4.99
CA ASN A 328 14.82 -13.60 -5.79
C ASN A 328 14.46 -13.50 -7.29
N GLU A 329 13.17 -13.54 -7.64
CA GLU A 329 12.70 -13.50 -9.02
C GLU A 329 12.05 -12.14 -9.36
N LEU A 330 10.92 -11.84 -8.73
CA LEU A 330 10.10 -10.66 -9.04
C LEU A 330 9.60 -10.00 -7.74
N PRO A 331 9.18 -8.73 -7.78
CA PRO A 331 8.66 -8.08 -6.59
C PRO A 331 7.48 -8.85 -5.96
N ASN A 332 7.56 -9.07 -4.64
CA ASN A 332 6.42 -9.56 -3.86
C ASN A 332 5.22 -8.64 -4.02
N LYS A 333 3.99 -9.16 -3.91
CA LYS A 333 2.78 -8.34 -4.07
C LYS A 333 2.70 -7.12 -3.14
N LEU A 334 3.21 -7.27 -1.91
CA LEU A 334 3.06 -6.30 -0.84
C LEU A 334 4.39 -6.05 -0.13
N TYR A 335 4.62 -4.80 0.24
CA TYR A 335 5.77 -4.38 1.05
C TYR A 335 5.33 -3.44 2.16
N PHE A 336 6.02 -3.48 3.29
CA PHE A 336 5.96 -2.39 4.24
C PHE A 336 6.64 -1.18 3.63
N ALA A 337 5.91 -0.07 3.49
CA ALA A 337 6.45 1.15 2.91
C ALA A 337 7.61 1.69 3.74
N GLU A 338 7.56 1.58 5.08
CA GLU A 338 8.60 2.10 5.99
C GLU A 338 9.93 1.34 5.97
N SER A 339 9.93 0.08 5.50
CA SER A 339 11.13 -0.78 5.59
C SER A 339 11.46 -1.54 4.31
N ALA A 340 10.59 -1.48 3.30
CA ALA A 340 10.66 -2.28 2.08
C ALA A 340 10.77 -3.80 2.31
N ARG A 341 10.26 -4.29 3.46
CA ARG A 341 10.20 -5.74 3.75
C ARG A 341 8.95 -6.32 3.13
N MET A 342 9.08 -7.53 2.56
CA MET A 342 7.93 -8.25 1.99
C MET A 342 6.88 -8.51 3.08
N VAL A 343 5.61 -8.37 2.69
CA VAL A 343 4.44 -8.62 3.54
C VAL A 343 3.76 -9.92 3.12
N GLY A 344 3.41 -10.75 4.10
CA GLY A 344 2.69 -12.01 3.95
C GLY A 344 1.16 -11.84 3.91
N GLU A 345 0.43 -12.94 3.69
CA GLU A 345 -1.04 -12.91 3.69
C GLU A 345 -1.62 -12.48 5.05
N ASP A 346 -0.89 -12.75 6.13
CA ASP A 346 -1.23 -12.39 7.50
C ASP A 346 -0.87 -10.93 7.86
N GLN A 347 -0.46 -10.15 6.85
CA GLN A 347 0.02 -8.77 6.98
C GLN A 347 1.24 -8.60 7.88
N LYS A 348 2.05 -9.66 8.04
CA LYS A 348 3.30 -9.60 8.79
C LYS A 348 4.51 -9.65 7.86
N PRO A 349 5.71 -9.29 8.35
CA PRO A 349 6.93 -9.49 7.59
C PRO A 349 7.09 -10.96 7.21
N THR A 350 7.44 -11.22 5.96
CA THR A 350 7.71 -12.56 5.46
C THR A 350 9.04 -12.61 4.73
N SER A 351 9.76 -13.72 4.86
CA SER A 351 10.96 -14.02 4.08
C SER A 351 10.64 -14.80 2.81
N SER A 352 9.49 -15.47 2.74
CA SER A 352 9.07 -16.27 1.58
C SER A 352 8.22 -15.48 0.59
N GLY A 353 7.51 -14.44 1.05
CA GLY A 353 6.56 -13.69 0.22
C GLY A 353 5.31 -14.50 -0.18
N ILE A 354 4.50 -13.93 -1.08
CA ILE A 354 3.16 -14.37 -1.51
C ILE A 354 2.97 -14.33 -3.04
N GLY A 355 4.09 -14.32 -3.77
CA GLY A 355 4.15 -14.24 -5.24
C GLY A 355 4.14 -12.81 -5.77
N TRP A 356 3.77 -12.65 -7.04
CA TRP A 356 3.75 -11.38 -7.77
C TRP A 356 2.48 -11.23 -8.61
N VAL A 357 2.15 -9.99 -8.97
CA VAL A 357 1.04 -9.68 -9.88
C VAL A 357 1.61 -9.12 -11.18
N GLY A 358 1.31 -9.77 -12.31
CA GLY A 358 1.87 -9.43 -13.61
C GLY A 358 1.63 -7.97 -14.03
N PRO A 359 0.37 -7.47 -14.03
CA PRO A 359 0.06 -6.07 -14.31
C PRO A 359 0.78 -5.06 -13.40
N ASP A 360 0.92 -5.35 -12.12
CA ASP A 360 1.60 -4.47 -11.17
C ASP A 360 3.08 -4.33 -11.52
N VAL A 361 3.77 -5.45 -11.76
CA VAL A 361 5.17 -5.45 -12.20
C VAL A 361 5.30 -4.74 -13.54
N ALA A 362 4.37 -4.95 -14.47
CA ALA A 362 4.36 -4.27 -15.76
C ALA A 362 4.22 -2.75 -15.61
N ARG A 363 3.31 -2.25 -14.76
CA ARG A 363 3.15 -0.81 -14.48
C ARG A 363 4.39 -0.22 -13.81
N LEU A 364 5.00 -0.93 -12.85
CA LEU A 364 6.27 -0.52 -12.25
C LEU A 364 7.37 -0.37 -13.32
N LEU A 365 7.52 -1.37 -14.19
CA LEU A 365 8.50 -1.34 -15.28
C LEU A 365 8.23 -0.18 -16.26
N LEU A 366 6.97 0.09 -16.61
CA LEU A 366 6.61 1.24 -17.44
C LEU A 366 7.10 2.55 -16.83
N TRP A 367 6.78 2.79 -15.56
CA TRP A 367 7.11 4.05 -14.90
C TRP A 367 8.59 4.18 -14.56
N LEU A 368 9.31 3.09 -14.31
CA LEU A 368 10.77 3.10 -14.26
C LEU A 368 11.36 3.57 -15.61
N LYS A 369 10.87 3.02 -16.74
CA LYS A 369 11.33 3.42 -18.07
C LYS A 369 11.00 4.87 -18.39
N LYS A 370 9.76 5.31 -18.13
CA LYS A 370 9.32 6.70 -18.35
C LYS A 370 10.17 7.66 -17.51
N THR A 371 10.37 7.36 -16.23
CA THR A 371 11.22 8.18 -15.34
C THR A 371 12.64 8.28 -15.88
N ALA A 372 13.28 7.16 -16.26
CA ALA A 372 14.63 7.20 -16.86
C ALA A 372 14.69 7.94 -18.21
N THR A 373 13.55 8.06 -18.91
CA THR A 373 13.48 8.80 -20.18
C THR A 373 13.31 10.30 -19.95
N LEU A 374 12.52 10.69 -18.95
CA LEU A 374 12.31 12.08 -18.55
C LEU A 374 13.50 12.63 -17.74
N HIS A 375 14.19 11.77 -17.00
CA HIS A 375 15.28 12.07 -16.09
C HIS A 375 16.46 11.12 -16.33
N PRO A 376 17.32 11.42 -17.34
CA PRO A 376 18.41 10.54 -17.75
C PRO A 376 19.42 10.20 -16.64
N GLU A 377 19.52 11.02 -15.60
CA GLU A 377 20.35 10.75 -14.41
C GLU A 377 19.98 9.43 -13.71
N PHE A 378 18.73 8.97 -13.84
CA PHE A 378 18.26 7.72 -13.25
C PHE A 378 18.44 6.49 -14.13
N LYS A 379 18.91 6.65 -15.38
CA LYS A 379 19.01 5.54 -16.35
C LYS A 379 19.81 4.35 -15.81
N SER A 380 20.98 4.60 -15.22
CA SER A 380 21.83 3.53 -14.69
C SER A 380 21.16 2.79 -13.53
N THR A 381 20.49 3.51 -12.63
CA THR A 381 19.78 2.91 -11.49
C THR A 381 18.59 2.07 -11.96
N VAL A 382 17.82 2.57 -12.91
CA VAL A 382 16.70 1.84 -13.53
C VAL A 382 17.16 0.57 -14.23
N GLU A 383 18.28 0.61 -14.97
CA GLU A 383 18.87 -0.59 -15.57
C GLU A 383 19.33 -1.61 -14.54
N LYS A 384 19.88 -1.17 -13.39
CA LYS A 384 20.25 -2.06 -12.27
C LYS A 384 19.02 -2.73 -11.66
N ILE A 385 17.95 -1.96 -11.40
CA ILE A 385 16.68 -2.50 -10.89
C ILE A 385 16.13 -3.56 -11.85
N PHE A 386 16.08 -3.25 -13.15
CA PHE A 386 15.61 -4.17 -14.17
C PHE A 386 16.41 -5.48 -14.22
N LYS A 387 17.75 -5.41 -14.17
CA LYS A 387 18.63 -6.59 -14.22
C LYS A 387 18.50 -7.52 -13.01
N ARG A 388 17.98 -7.04 -11.87
CA ARG A 388 17.70 -7.89 -10.70
C ARG A 388 16.41 -8.70 -10.86
N MET A 389 15.49 -8.23 -11.70
CA MET A 389 14.21 -8.89 -11.91
C MET A 389 14.38 -10.01 -12.95
N ARG A 390 13.96 -11.23 -12.60
CA ARG A 390 13.85 -12.38 -13.49
C ARG A 390 12.63 -12.26 -14.39
N THR A 391 12.68 -11.27 -15.27
CA THR A 391 11.57 -10.90 -16.16
C THR A 391 11.18 -11.98 -17.17
N GLU A 392 12.02 -12.99 -17.39
CA GLU A 392 11.67 -14.22 -18.11
C GLU A 392 10.55 -15.02 -17.43
N LYS A 393 10.35 -14.85 -16.11
CA LYS A 393 9.23 -15.41 -15.34
C LYS A 393 7.95 -14.59 -15.48
N LEU A 394 8.09 -13.30 -15.83
CA LEU A 394 6.97 -12.40 -16.03
C LEU A 394 6.27 -12.68 -17.37
N VAL A 395 7.05 -12.91 -18.42
CA VAL A 395 6.55 -13.20 -19.77
C VAL A 395 7.15 -14.48 -20.30
N THR A 396 6.31 -15.49 -20.57
CA THR A 396 6.73 -16.75 -21.19
C THR A 396 5.79 -17.08 -22.34
N ASN A 397 6.34 -17.39 -23.52
CA ASN A 397 5.58 -17.72 -24.73
C ASN A 397 4.52 -16.67 -25.12
N GLY A 398 4.82 -15.39 -24.86
CA GLY A 398 3.91 -14.27 -25.15
C GLY A 398 2.78 -14.06 -24.14
N LEU A 399 2.72 -14.86 -23.08
CA LEU A 399 1.77 -14.74 -21.98
C LEU A 399 2.42 -14.09 -20.76
N ILE A 400 1.69 -13.17 -20.13
CA ILE A 400 2.04 -12.55 -18.85
C ILE A 400 1.52 -13.42 -17.72
N TYR A 401 2.34 -13.64 -16.71
CA TYR A 401 1.99 -14.48 -15.56
C TYR A 401 1.98 -13.72 -14.24
N SER A 402 1.02 -14.09 -13.39
CA SER A 402 1.00 -13.76 -11.97
C SER A 402 1.21 -15.03 -11.14
N MET A 403 1.84 -14.88 -9.98
CA MET A 403 2.06 -15.96 -9.02
C MET A 403 1.26 -15.71 -7.75
N ASN A 404 0.47 -16.70 -7.35
CA ASN A 404 -0.21 -16.72 -6.06
C ASN A 404 0.35 -17.85 -5.20
N VAL A 405 0.56 -17.59 -3.92
CA VAL A 405 0.94 -18.64 -2.96
C VAL A 405 -0.25 -18.85 -2.03
N TYR A 406 -0.85 -20.04 -2.06
CA TYR A 406 -1.93 -20.40 -1.15
C TYR A 406 -1.55 -21.64 -0.37
N ALA A 407 -1.59 -21.57 0.96
CA ALA A 407 -1.16 -22.67 1.84
C ALA A 407 0.24 -23.23 1.47
N GLY A 408 1.18 -22.35 1.12
CA GLY A 408 2.54 -22.70 0.70
C GLY A 408 2.68 -23.25 -0.73
N LYS A 409 1.59 -23.35 -1.49
CA LYS A 409 1.61 -23.84 -2.87
C LYS A 409 1.54 -22.68 -3.87
N GLU A 410 2.49 -22.69 -4.80
CA GLU A 410 2.51 -21.78 -5.95
C GLU A 410 1.42 -22.13 -6.97
N ILE A 411 0.67 -21.11 -7.39
CA ILE A 411 -0.40 -21.18 -8.39
C ILE A 411 -0.14 -20.08 -9.41
N LEU A 412 0.29 -20.50 -10.60
CA LEU A 412 0.52 -19.62 -11.73
C LEU A 412 -0.80 -19.28 -12.42
N THR A 413 -1.05 -18.00 -12.66
CA THR A 413 -2.25 -17.50 -13.34
C THR A 413 -1.87 -16.65 -14.54
N VAL A 414 -2.47 -16.93 -15.69
CA VAL A 414 -2.26 -16.15 -16.92
C VAL A 414 -3.05 -14.85 -16.81
N VAL A 415 -2.41 -13.75 -17.19
CA VAL A 415 -3.04 -12.44 -17.32
C VAL A 415 -3.15 -12.07 -18.79
N ASN A 416 -4.37 -12.06 -19.31
CA ASN A 416 -4.69 -11.78 -20.70
C ASN A 416 -6.05 -11.08 -20.81
N GLY A 417 -6.42 -10.73 -22.04
CA GLY A 417 -7.77 -10.25 -22.35
C GLY A 417 -7.91 -8.73 -22.33
N PHE A 418 -9.11 -8.29 -22.67
CA PHE A 418 -9.44 -6.88 -22.88
C PHE A 418 -9.54 -6.16 -21.52
N GLY A 419 -8.60 -5.25 -21.25
CA GLY A 419 -8.47 -4.56 -19.95
C GLY A 419 -7.03 -4.62 -19.42
N TYR A 420 -6.86 -5.12 -18.19
CA TYR A 420 -5.55 -5.20 -17.53
C TYR A 420 -4.53 -6.06 -18.29
N GLY A 421 -4.95 -7.13 -18.98
CA GLY A 421 -4.06 -7.96 -19.79
C GLY A 421 -3.45 -7.19 -20.95
N SER A 422 -4.30 -6.56 -21.77
CA SER A 422 -3.85 -5.68 -22.85
C SER A 422 -3.02 -4.49 -22.35
N TYR A 423 -3.42 -3.85 -21.24
CA TYR A 423 -2.68 -2.75 -20.64
C TYR A 423 -1.27 -3.17 -20.18
N ALA A 424 -1.16 -4.30 -19.48
CA ALA A 424 0.12 -4.82 -19.01
C ALA A 424 1.06 -5.18 -20.19
N ALA A 425 0.51 -5.72 -21.29
CA ALA A 425 1.30 -5.99 -22.48
C ALA A 425 1.89 -4.71 -23.11
N GLU A 426 1.11 -3.61 -23.17
CA GLU A 426 1.62 -2.30 -23.63
C GLU A 426 2.72 -1.76 -22.72
N CYS A 427 2.57 -1.89 -21.40
CA CYS A 427 3.56 -1.45 -20.41
C CYS A 427 4.94 -2.08 -20.60
N LEU A 428 4.99 -3.30 -21.13
CA LEU A 428 6.23 -4.08 -21.28
C LEU A 428 6.93 -3.84 -22.62
N LYS A 429 6.27 -3.25 -23.62
CA LYS A 429 6.87 -2.97 -24.94
C LYS A 429 8.14 -2.10 -24.87
N PRO A 430 8.24 -1.04 -24.04
CA PRO A 430 9.46 -0.22 -23.92
C PRO A 430 10.70 -0.97 -23.42
N TRP A 431 10.51 -2.18 -22.88
CA TRP A 431 11.57 -3.09 -22.44
C TRP A 431 11.84 -4.23 -23.43
N GLY A 432 11.18 -4.24 -24.58
CA GLY A 432 11.38 -5.24 -25.63
C GLY A 432 10.67 -6.57 -25.41
N PHE A 433 9.79 -6.68 -24.40
CA PHE A 433 8.99 -7.89 -24.24
C PHE A 433 7.95 -8.03 -25.33
N ASN A 434 7.79 -9.25 -25.83
CA ASN A 434 6.75 -9.60 -26.77
C ASN A 434 5.62 -10.37 -26.08
N ALA A 435 4.70 -9.65 -25.43
CA ALA A 435 3.51 -10.22 -24.76
C ALA A 435 2.29 -10.30 -25.71
N TRP A 436 2.51 -10.69 -26.97
CA TRP A 436 1.49 -10.69 -28.02
C TRP A 436 0.24 -11.50 -27.64
N ALA A 437 0.39 -12.65 -26.99
CA ALA A 437 -0.72 -13.52 -26.64
C ALA A 437 -1.58 -12.94 -25.52
N SER A 438 -0.96 -12.26 -24.53
CA SER A 438 -1.70 -11.53 -23.51
C SER A 438 -2.43 -10.30 -24.05
N SER A 439 -1.87 -9.65 -25.08
CA SER A 439 -2.50 -8.52 -25.76
C SER A 439 -3.63 -8.92 -26.73
N ASP A 440 -3.65 -10.17 -27.20
CA ASP A 440 -4.64 -10.63 -28.18
C ASP A 440 -5.98 -11.00 -27.52
N TYR A 441 -6.81 -9.99 -27.30
CA TYR A 441 -8.16 -10.15 -26.78
C TYR A 441 -9.22 -10.44 -27.87
N ARG A 442 -8.85 -10.58 -29.15
CA ARG A 442 -9.84 -10.71 -30.24
C ARG A 442 -10.74 -11.93 -30.08
N LYS A 443 -10.22 -13.02 -29.53
CA LYS A 443 -10.98 -14.26 -29.28
C LYS A 443 -12.00 -14.10 -28.14
N THR A 444 -11.63 -13.36 -27.10
CA THR A 444 -12.46 -13.14 -25.91
C THR A 444 -13.34 -11.91 -26.02
N LEU A 445 -13.09 -11.01 -26.98
CA LEU A 445 -13.88 -9.82 -27.20
C LEU A 445 -15.34 -10.15 -27.53
N GLY A 446 -16.24 -9.61 -26.72
CA GLY A 446 -17.68 -9.61 -26.90
C GLY A 446 -18.21 -8.17 -26.98
N TYR A 447 -19.47 -8.05 -27.38
CA TYR A 447 -20.16 -6.76 -27.42
C TYR A 447 -21.54 -6.88 -26.81
N LYS A 448 -21.89 -5.95 -25.93
CA LYS A 448 -23.25 -5.82 -25.38
C LYS A 448 -23.81 -4.46 -25.77
N ASN A 449 -25.01 -4.46 -26.35
CA ASN A 449 -25.71 -3.21 -26.63
C ASN A 449 -26.35 -2.71 -25.33
N MET A 450 -25.90 -1.56 -24.85
CA MET A 450 -26.37 -0.93 -23.62
C MET A 450 -26.61 0.54 -23.90
N LEU A 451 -27.84 1.02 -23.65
CA LEU A 451 -28.16 2.45 -23.71
C LEU A 451 -27.81 3.10 -25.07
N GLY A 452 -27.97 2.34 -26.17
CA GLY A 452 -27.63 2.79 -27.53
C GLY A 452 -26.15 2.66 -27.90
N VAL A 453 -25.29 2.17 -27.00
CA VAL A 453 -23.85 2.00 -27.22
C VAL A 453 -23.51 0.52 -27.33
N LYS A 454 -22.70 0.14 -28.33
CA LYS A 454 -22.18 -1.23 -28.51
C LYS A 454 -20.90 -1.42 -27.69
N VAL A 455 -21.07 -1.72 -26.40
CA VAL A 455 -19.99 -1.74 -25.41
C VAL A 455 -19.12 -3.00 -25.57
N PRO A 456 -17.80 -2.87 -25.75
CA PRO A 456 -16.89 -4.01 -25.74
C PRO A 456 -16.67 -4.54 -24.33
N PHE A 457 -16.57 -5.85 -24.20
CA PHE A 457 -16.21 -6.50 -22.95
C PHE A 457 -15.48 -7.82 -23.21
N ASP A 458 -14.81 -8.36 -22.20
CA ASP A 458 -14.19 -9.68 -22.28
C ASP A 458 -15.17 -10.76 -21.82
N LYS A 459 -15.41 -11.78 -22.67
CA LYS A 459 -16.35 -12.88 -22.43
C LYS A 459 -15.83 -13.94 -21.45
N SER A 460 -14.60 -13.80 -20.95
CA SER A 460 -14.04 -14.73 -19.97
C SER A 460 -14.87 -14.71 -18.68
N ALA A 461 -15.06 -15.87 -18.06
CA ALA A 461 -16.04 -16.06 -16.98
C ALA A 461 -15.88 -15.09 -15.80
N LYS A 462 -14.65 -14.69 -15.48
CA LYS A 462 -14.31 -13.83 -14.34
C LYS A 462 -13.96 -12.40 -14.72
N ALA A 463 -14.10 -12.03 -16.00
CA ALA A 463 -13.75 -10.70 -16.44
C ALA A 463 -14.79 -9.68 -15.98
N LEU A 464 -14.30 -8.58 -15.41
CA LEU A 464 -15.09 -7.43 -15.01
C LEU A 464 -14.66 -6.24 -15.85
N LEU A 465 -15.62 -5.56 -16.47
CA LEU A 465 -15.34 -4.33 -17.21
C LEU A 465 -15.31 -3.13 -16.25
N SER A 466 -14.12 -2.60 -15.96
CA SER A 466 -13.89 -1.35 -15.23
C SER A 466 -13.14 -0.33 -16.10
N SER A 467 -13.21 0.96 -15.75
CA SER A 467 -12.61 2.03 -16.58
C SER A 467 -11.09 2.14 -16.47
N LYS A 468 -10.51 1.80 -15.31
CA LYS A 468 -9.12 2.11 -14.93
C LYS A 468 -8.06 1.70 -15.97
N PRO A 469 -7.97 0.42 -16.42
CA PRO A 469 -6.93 0.02 -17.37
C PRO A 469 -7.02 0.78 -18.70
N PHE A 470 -8.22 1.19 -19.11
CA PHE A 470 -8.44 1.89 -20.37
C PHE A 470 -8.11 3.38 -20.27
N VAL A 471 -8.50 4.02 -19.17
CA VAL A 471 -8.12 5.41 -18.86
C VAL A 471 -6.59 5.53 -18.82
N LEU A 472 -5.92 4.62 -18.12
CA LEU A 472 -4.46 4.59 -18.04
C LEU A 472 -3.82 4.32 -19.40
N THR A 473 -4.37 3.39 -20.19
CA THR A 473 -3.87 3.13 -21.56
C THR A 473 -3.81 4.43 -22.37
N LEU A 474 -4.92 5.19 -22.41
CA LEU A 474 -4.96 6.42 -23.21
C LEU A 474 -4.09 7.55 -22.64
N MET A 475 -4.00 7.69 -21.31
CA MET A 475 -3.19 8.75 -20.69
C MET A 475 -1.68 8.48 -20.81
N GLU A 476 -1.26 7.24 -20.56
CA GLU A 476 0.14 6.88 -20.47
C GLU A 476 0.78 6.62 -21.84
N PHE A 477 0.03 6.11 -22.82
CA PHE A 477 0.53 5.85 -24.18
C PHE A 477 0.08 6.88 -25.21
N GLY A 478 -0.91 7.70 -24.88
CA GLY A 478 -1.49 8.69 -25.80
C GLY A 478 -2.59 8.11 -26.68
N LYS A 479 -3.36 9.00 -27.31
CA LYS A 479 -4.39 8.64 -28.27
C LYS A 479 -3.79 8.54 -29.67
N SER A 480 -4.17 7.52 -30.40
CA SER A 480 -3.78 7.28 -31.80
C SER A 480 -4.98 7.13 -32.74
N ASP A 481 -6.21 7.26 -32.22
CA ASP A 481 -7.49 7.10 -32.94
C ASP A 481 -7.65 5.76 -33.66
N ASN A 482 -6.90 4.76 -33.19
CA ASN A 482 -6.96 3.39 -33.66
C ASN A 482 -8.25 2.68 -33.19
N GLU A 483 -8.42 1.40 -33.57
CA GLU A 483 -9.60 0.64 -33.15
C GLU A 483 -9.68 0.46 -31.62
N GLN A 484 -8.56 0.32 -30.92
CA GLN A 484 -8.54 0.21 -29.45
C GLN A 484 -9.09 1.49 -28.80
N ASP A 485 -8.69 2.67 -29.26
CA ASP A 485 -9.19 3.95 -28.75
C ASP A 485 -10.70 4.10 -28.96
N LYS A 486 -11.22 3.62 -30.10
CA LYS A 486 -12.66 3.59 -30.37
C LYS A 486 -13.38 2.62 -29.43
N LEU A 487 -12.80 1.47 -29.12
CA LEU A 487 -13.34 0.53 -28.13
C LEU A 487 -13.39 1.17 -26.74
N ILE A 488 -12.30 1.82 -26.32
CA ILE A 488 -12.21 2.52 -25.04
C ILE A 488 -13.23 3.66 -24.95
N ARG A 489 -13.38 4.45 -26.03
CA ARG A 489 -14.37 5.52 -26.10
C ARG A 489 -15.79 5.04 -25.83
N ARG A 490 -16.16 3.85 -26.30
CA ARG A 490 -17.50 3.28 -26.02
C ARG A 490 -17.72 2.93 -24.55
N ILE A 491 -16.66 2.65 -23.79
CA ILE A 491 -16.72 2.41 -22.33
C ILE A 491 -17.02 3.72 -21.60
N TYR A 492 -16.47 4.84 -22.06
CA TYR A 492 -16.84 6.17 -21.58
C TYR A 492 -18.28 6.54 -22.00
N GLU A 493 -18.63 6.38 -23.27
CA GLU A 493 -19.92 6.80 -23.82
C GLU A 493 -21.11 6.07 -23.17
N VAL A 494 -20.98 4.79 -22.78
CA VAL A 494 -22.06 4.09 -22.09
C VAL A 494 -22.32 4.65 -20.69
N GLN A 495 -21.29 5.15 -19.99
CA GLN A 495 -21.44 5.77 -18.68
C GLN A 495 -22.12 7.13 -18.82
N GLU A 496 -21.76 7.92 -19.83
CA GLU A 496 -22.47 9.15 -20.19
C GLU A 496 -23.94 8.87 -20.57
N ALA A 497 -24.19 7.84 -21.37
CA ALA A 497 -25.54 7.43 -21.76
C ALA A 497 -26.37 6.99 -20.55
N ARG A 498 -25.76 6.35 -19.55
CA ARG A 498 -26.43 5.98 -18.30
C ARG A 498 -26.89 7.22 -17.56
N TYR A 499 -26.01 8.19 -17.38
CA TYR A 499 -26.38 9.46 -16.77
C TYR A 499 -27.49 10.18 -17.54
N LYS A 500 -27.43 10.24 -18.87
CA LYS A 500 -28.50 10.88 -19.67
C LYS A 500 -29.87 10.26 -19.39
N LYS A 501 -29.93 8.92 -19.27
CA LYS A 501 -31.17 8.16 -19.07
C LYS A 501 -31.64 8.12 -17.62
N THR A 502 -30.76 7.95 -16.65
CA THR A 502 -31.12 7.68 -15.24
C THR A 502 -30.78 8.82 -14.29
N LYS A 503 -30.03 9.83 -14.75
CA LYS A 503 -29.41 10.89 -13.94
C LYS A 503 -28.44 10.38 -12.87
N THR A 504 -28.04 9.09 -12.95
CA THR A 504 -27.03 8.50 -12.07
C THR A 504 -25.65 8.90 -12.56
N ILE A 505 -24.95 9.71 -11.77
CA ILE A 505 -23.53 10.05 -12.00
C ILE A 505 -22.73 8.76 -12.01
N THR A 506 -21.98 8.49 -13.08
CA THR A 506 -21.29 7.20 -13.28
C THR A 506 -19.84 7.40 -13.74
N SER A 507 -18.90 6.98 -12.90
CA SER A 507 -17.46 6.88 -13.23
C SER A 507 -16.90 5.58 -12.64
N ALA A 508 -17.25 4.46 -13.25
CA ALA A 508 -17.07 3.12 -12.74
C ALA A 508 -15.59 2.68 -12.72
N SER A 509 -15.11 2.20 -11.57
CA SER A 509 -13.75 1.70 -11.36
C SER A 509 -13.72 0.54 -10.38
N ASP A 510 -12.61 -0.18 -10.37
CA ASP A 510 -12.15 -0.96 -9.22
C ASP A 510 -11.33 -0.10 -8.25
N GLY A 511 -11.32 -0.47 -6.96
CA GLY A 511 -10.59 0.24 -5.92
C GLY A 511 -11.07 -0.06 -4.50
N ARG A 512 -10.52 0.69 -3.54
CA ARG A 512 -10.80 0.52 -2.11
C ARG A 512 -12.12 1.13 -1.67
N LEU A 513 -12.69 0.53 -0.63
CA LEU A 513 -13.87 0.98 0.07
C LEU A 513 -13.49 1.45 1.49
N ASP A 514 -14.23 2.40 2.03
CA ASP A 514 -14.07 2.89 3.41
C ASP A 514 -14.63 1.94 4.48
N ARG A 515 -15.17 0.79 4.04
CA ARG A 515 -15.79 -0.24 4.88
C ARG A 515 -15.65 -1.60 4.23
N ALA A 516 -15.90 -2.66 5.00
CA ALA A 516 -15.94 -4.02 4.49
C ALA A 516 -16.84 -4.13 3.24
N PRO A 517 -16.40 -4.83 2.18
CA PRO A 517 -15.23 -5.72 2.11
C PRO A 517 -13.89 -5.05 1.75
N TRP A 518 -13.75 -3.73 1.89
CA TRP A 518 -12.51 -2.95 1.72
C TRP A 518 -11.97 -2.85 0.29
N PHE A 519 -12.34 -3.75 -0.61
CA PHE A 519 -12.04 -3.69 -2.03
C PHE A 519 -13.22 -4.23 -2.85
N ALA A 520 -13.54 -3.56 -3.94
CA ALA A 520 -14.54 -4.02 -4.90
C ALA A 520 -14.28 -3.46 -6.29
N THR A 521 -15.11 -3.89 -7.23
CA THR A 521 -15.18 -3.37 -8.59
C THR A 521 -16.58 -2.91 -8.87
N SER A 522 -16.77 -1.61 -9.11
CA SER A 522 -17.96 -1.08 -9.75
C SER A 522 -17.90 -1.45 -11.23
N ALA A 523 -18.44 -2.62 -11.57
CA ALA A 523 -18.36 -3.23 -12.90
C ALA A 523 -19.47 -2.72 -13.82
N ILE A 524 -19.09 -2.23 -15.00
CA ILE A 524 -20.02 -1.82 -16.07
C ILE A 524 -20.70 -3.07 -16.64
N ILE A 525 -19.91 -4.11 -16.92
CA ILE A 525 -20.34 -5.43 -17.39
C ILE A 525 -19.64 -6.50 -16.54
N ALA A 526 -20.39 -7.52 -16.15
CA ALA A 526 -19.92 -8.68 -15.40
C ALA A 526 -20.57 -9.98 -15.92
N GLU A 527 -20.16 -11.12 -15.38
CA GLU A 527 -20.76 -12.44 -15.65
C GLU A 527 -20.91 -12.73 -17.16
N LYS A 528 -19.80 -12.68 -17.92
CA LYS A 528 -19.78 -12.91 -19.38
C LYS A 528 -20.75 -12.04 -20.19
N GLY A 529 -21.10 -10.87 -19.69
CA GLY A 529 -22.04 -9.98 -20.36
C GLY A 529 -23.48 -10.13 -19.91
N GLU A 530 -23.81 -11.00 -18.96
CA GLU A 530 -25.18 -11.18 -18.49
C GLU A 530 -25.62 -10.04 -17.57
N LYS A 531 -24.74 -9.60 -16.67
CA LYS A 531 -25.02 -8.55 -15.69
C LYS A 531 -24.33 -7.24 -16.03
N THR A 532 -24.91 -6.14 -15.56
CA THR A 532 -24.41 -4.78 -15.77
C THR A 532 -24.59 -3.95 -14.53
N TRP A 533 -23.69 -2.97 -14.31
CA TRP A 533 -23.78 -2.01 -13.21
C TRP A 533 -23.84 -2.68 -11.82
N GLN A 534 -22.93 -3.63 -11.58
CA GLN A 534 -22.84 -4.36 -10.31
C GLN A 534 -21.56 -4.01 -9.57
N CYS A 535 -21.63 -3.95 -8.25
CA CYS A 535 -20.44 -3.87 -7.42
C CYS A 535 -20.06 -5.27 -6.93
N ILE A 536 -18.89 -5.76 -7.34
CA ILE A 536 -18.44 -7.13 -7.10
C ILE A 536 -17.14 -7.07 -6.29
N SER A 537 -17.07 -7.84 -5.21
CA SER A 537 -15.86 -7.95 -4.39
C SER A 537 -15.34 -9.39 -4.44
N PRO A 538 -14.01 -9.62 -4.48
CA PRO A 538 -13.45 -10.95 -4.32
C PRO A 538 -13.76 -11.59 -2.96
N TYR A 539 -14.14 -10.79 -1.96
CA TYR A 539 -14.44 -11.25 -0.61
C TYR A 539 -15.92 -11.45 -0.35
N SER A 540 -16.75 -11.40 -1.41
CA SER A 540 -18.19 -11.61 -1.31
C SER A 540 -18.65 -12.56 -2.40
N GLU A 541 -19.44 -13.56 -2.03
CA GLU A 541 -20.06 -14.49 -2.98
C GLU A 541 -21.12 -13.82 -3.88
N LYS A 542 -21.69 -12.71 -3.39
CA LYS A 542 -22.77 -11.99 -4.07
C LYS A 542 -22.37 -10.54 -4.36
N PRO A 543 -22.93 -9.91 -5.42
CA PRO A 543 -22.80 -8.48 -5.61
C PRO A 543 -23.24 -7.69 -4.38
N ILE A 544 -22.46 -6.68 -4.02
CA ILE A 544 -22.69 -5.82 -2.85
C ILE A 544 -23.37 -4.51 -3.27
N LYS A 545 -24.14 -3.89 -2.37
CA LYS A 545 -24.85 -2.61 -2.64
C LYS A 545 -23.94 -1.39 -2.39
N LEU A 546 -22.71 -1.44 -2.88
CA LEU A 546 -21.68 -0.41 -2.71
C LEU A 546 -21.10 0.04 -4.05
N PHE A 547 -21.90 0.08 -5.13
CA PHE A 547 -21.44 0.67 -6.39
C PHE A 547 -21.15 2.15 -6.17
N TRP A 548 -19.99 2.62 -6.64
CA TRP A 548 -19.59 4.01 -6.47
C TRP A 548 -19.05 4.60 -7.77
N SER A 549 -19.23 5.91 -7.89
CA SER A 549 -18.60 6.73 -8.92
C SER A 549 -17.27 7.23 -8.41
N SER A 550 -16.20 6.78 -9.07
CA SER A 550 -14.81 7.07 -8.72
C SER A 550 -14.42 8.51 -9.05
N THR A 551 -13.84 9.19 -8.05
CA THR A 551 -13.25 10.54 -8.23
C THR A 551 -12.10 10.49 -9.24
N ALA A 552 -11.22 9.51 -9.10
CA ALA A 552 -10.08 9.32 -10.02
C ALA A 552 -10.53 9.18 -11.47
N MET A 553 -11.51 8.28 -11.75
CA MET A 553 -12.01 8.10 -13.11
C MET A 553 -12.70 9.34 -13.67
N ALA A 554 -13.30 10.19 -12.83
CA ALA A 554 -13.84 11.46 -13.29
C ALA A 554 -12.75 12.37 -13.86
N PHE A 555 -11.64 12.54 -13.13
CA PHE A 555 -10.46 13.29 -13.62
C PHE A 555 -9.81 12.65 -14.84
N GLY A 556 -9.72 11.33 -14.88
CA GLY A 556 -9.17 10.61 -16.02
C GLY A 556 -10.02 10.79 -17.29
N TRP A 557 -11.34 10.62 -17.19
CA TRP A 557 -12.22 10.84 -18.34
C TRP A 557 -12.28 12.32 -18.76
N ASP A 558 -12.26 13.26 -17.82
CA ASP A 558 -12.22 14.69 -18.13
C ASP A 558 -10.93 15.08 -18.85
N ALA A 559 -9.79 14.54 -18.42
CA ALA A 559 -8.50 14.78 -19.06
C ALA A 559 -8.48 14.28 -20.52
N LEU A 560 -9.18 13.17 -20.80
CA LEU A 560 -9.21 12.52 -22.11
C LEU A 560 -10.23 13.12 -23.10
N TYR A 561 -11.39 13.58 -22.60
CA TYR A 561 -12.52 13.95 -23.45
C TYR A 561 -13.08 15.35 -23.22
N ASN A 562 -12.93 15.95 -22.03
CA ASN A 562 -13.37 17.32 -21.71
C ASN A 562 -14.78 17.66 -22.25
N THR A 563 -15.77 16.81 -21.97
CA THR A 563 -17.14 16.96 -22.43
C THR A 563 -17.99 17.69 -21.39
N ALA A 564 -19.26 17.99 -21.73
CA ALA A 564 -20.20 18.48 -20.71
C ALA A 564 -20.45 17.44 -19.60
N TYR A 565 -20.42 16.14 -19.93
CA TYR A 565 -20.60 15.08 -18.96
C TYR A 565 -19.41 14.97 -17.99
N THR A 566 -18.17 15.02 -18.50
CA THR A 566 -16.98 14.92 -17.64
C THR A 566 -16.84 16.14 -16.73
N ARG A 567 -17.16 17.34 -17.22
CA ARG A 567 -17.23 18.55 -16.38
C ARG A 567 -18.25 18.40 -15.25
N MET A 568 -19.43 17.85 -15.53
CA MET A 568 -20.43 17.53 -14.50
C MET A 568 -19.90 16.48 -13.50
N LEU A 569 -19.13 15.47 -13.95
CA LEU A 569 -18.47 14.53 -13.03
C LEU A 569 -17.51 15.26 -12.10
N ILE A 570 -16.67 16.16 -12.62
CA ILE A 570 -15.74 16.96 -11.82
C ILE A 570 -16.51 17.82 -10.82
N GLU A 571 -17.52 18.57 -11.24
CA GLU A 571 -18.32 19.42 -10.37
C GLU A 571 -18.91 18.65 -9.17
N ASN A 572 -19.36 17.41 -9.39
CA ASN A 572 -19.99 16.59 -8.34
C ASN A 572 -18.99 15.82 -7.45
N LEU A 573 -17.80 15.49 -7.96
CA LEU A 573 -16.84 14.64 -7.26
C LEU A 573 -15.63 15.42 -6.71
N TYR A 574 -15.33 16.60 -7.25
CA TYR A 574 -14.29 17.51 -6.75
C TYR A 574 -14.47 17.91 -5.27
N PRO A 575 -15.71 18.12 -4.75
CA PRO A 575 -15.91 18.39 -3.33
C PRO A 575 -15.58 17.21 -2.41
N LEU A 576 -15.41 15.99 -2.93
CA LEU A 576 -15.16 14.78 -2.14
C LEU A 576 -13.68 14.65 -1.79
N LYS A 577 -13.27 15.46 -0.82
CA LYS A 577 -11.88 15.63 -0.44
C LYS A 577 -11.73 16.04 1.02
N GLU A 578 -10.52 15.90 1.52
CA GLU A 578 -10.14 16.36 2.85
C GLU A 578 -8.84 17.19 2.74
N GLN A 579 -8.92 18.42 3.24
CA GLN A 579 -7.81 19.37 3.15
C GLN A 579 -6.57 18.82 3.87
N GLY A 580 -5.41 18.93 3.22
CA GLY A 580 -4.15 18.38 3.72
C GLY A 580 -4.03 16.85 3.66
N LYS A 581 -5.06 16.11 3.17
CA LYS A 581 -5.01 14.65 3.03
C LYS A 581 -5.17 14.15 1.61
N GLY A 582 -6.01 14.80 0.79
CA GLY A 582 -6.24 14.39 -0.60
C GLY A 582 -7.72 14.15 -0.92
N PHE A 583 -7.97 13.46 -2.02
CA PHE A 583 -9.31 13.11 -2.50
C PHE A 583 -9.79 11.77 -1.96
N TYR A 584 -11.08 11.71 -1.64
CA TYR A 584 -11.77 10.45 -1.34
C TYR A 584 -12.02 9.65 -2.62
N ALA A 585 -12.10 8.33 -2.49
CA ALA A 585 -12.26 7.40 -3.61
C ALA A 585 -13.52 7.66 -4.46
N GLY A 586 -14.61 8.17 -3.88
CA GLY A 586 -15.77 8.60 -4.67
C GLY A 586 -17.10 8.65 -3.92
N LYS A 587 -18.21 8.60 -4.65
CA LYS A 587 -19.59 8.66 -4.12
C LYS A 587 -20.37 7.39 -4.39
N TYR A 588 -21.01 6.82 -3.38
CA TYR A 588 -21.88 5.66 -3.57
C TYR A 588 -23.14 6.05 -4.36
N GLU A 589 -23.65 5.15 -5.20
CA GLU A 589 -24.92 5.37 -5.92
C GLU A 589 -26.14 5.37 -5.00
N THR A 590 -26.05 4.67 -3.86
CA THR A 590 -27.10 4.62 -2.84
C THR A 590 -27.08 5.89 -2.00
N GLU A 591 -26.17 5.97 -1.03
CA GLU A 591 -25.99 7.12 -0.16
C GLU A 591 -24.57 7.17 0.41
N GLY A 592 -24.06 8.38 0.62
CA GLY A 592 -22.79 8.63 1.26
C GLY A 592 -21.59 8.65 0.33
N THR A 593 -20.45 8.94 0.94
CA THR A 593 -19.15 9.06 0.28
C THR A 593 -18.33 7.83 0.62
N ASN A 594 -17.65 7.25 -0.37
CA ASN A 594 -16.58 6.30 -0.12
C ASN A 594 -15.35 7.10 0.33
N LYS A 595 -15.17 7.24 1.64
CA LYS A 595 -14.11 8.06 2.26
C LYS A 595 -12.72 7.42 2.24
N ALA A 596 -12.50 6.33 1.49
CA ALA A 596 -11.18 5.73 1.37
C ALA A 596 -10.20 6.75 0.79
N LEU A 597 -9.12 7.02 1.52
CA LEU A 597 -8.00 7.87 1.10
C LEU A 597 -6.88 6.96 0.62
N THR A 598 -6.69 6.89 -0.69
CA THR A 598 -5.73 5.96 -1.30
C THR A 598 -4.71 6.66 -2.18
N LEU A 599 -3.54 6.03 -2.27
CA LEU A 599 -2.47 6.42 -3.17
C LEU A 599 -2.98 6.42 -4.61
N GLU A 600 -3.68 5.37 -5.01
CA GLU A 600 -4.18 5.22 -6.38
C GLU A 600 -5.10 6.39 -6.80
N THR A 601 -6.03 6.80 -5.94
CA THR A 601 -6.96 7.89 -6.27
C THR A 601 -6.19 9.18 -6.54
N ASN A 602 -5.24 9.50 -5.66
CA ASN A 602 -4.48 10.74 -5.74
C ASN A 602 -3.40 10.70 -6.83
N ALA A 603 -2.76 9.55 -7.07
CA ALA A 603 -1.83 9.34 -8.17
C ALA A 603 -2.50 9.60 -9.52
N LEU A 604 -3.68 9.03 -9.74
CA LEU A 604 -4.36 9.15 -11.03
C LEU A 604 -4.84 10.58 -11.29
N ILE A 605 -5.24 11.33 -10.25
CA ILE A 605 -5.55 12.75 -10.38
C ILE A 605 -4.31 13.56 -10.80
N LEU A 606 -3.15 13.27 -10.22
CA LEU A 606 -1.87 13.88 -10.63
C LEU A 606 -1.50 13.52 -12.06
N GLU A 607 -1.62 12.26 -12.45
CA GLU A 607 -1.38 11.79 -13.82
C GLU A 607 -2.32 12.47 -14.83
N ALA A 608 -3.60 12.62 -14.49
CA ALA A 608 -4.58 13.33 -15.32
C ALA A 608 -4.23 14.82 -15.49
N ALA A 609 -3.77 15.48 -14.41
CA ALA A 609 -3.30 16.87 -14.47
C ALA A 609 -2.03 17.01 -15.33
N MET A 610 -1.07 16.10 -15.16
CA MET A 610 0.15 16.03 -15.97
C MET A 610 -0.18 15.82 -17.46
N TYR A 611 -1.08 14.89 -17.77
CA TYR A 611 -1.56 14.64 -19.14
C TYR A 611 -2.14 15.90 -19.79
N ARG A 612 -2.94 16.67 -19.05
CA ARG A 612 -3.49 17.96 -19.53
C ARG A 612 -2.41 19.01 -19.75
N LYS A 613 -1.41 19.11 -18.86
CA LYS A 613 -0.27 20.03 -19.02
C LYS A 613 0.61 19.67 -20.22
N MET A 614 0.74 18.38 -20.55
CA MET A 614 1.58 17.87 -21.64
C MET A 614 0.89 17.85 -23.02
N SER A 615 -0.34 18.39 -23.13
CA SER A 615 -1.11 18.44 -24.39
C SER A 615 -1.43 17.07 -25.01
N GLY A 616 -1.68 16.03 -24.19
CA GLY A 616 -2.35 14.81 -24.66
C GLY A 616 -1.49 13.54 -24.75
N THR A 617 -0.26 13.53 -24.22
CA THR A 617 0.47 12.28 -23.95
C THR A 617 1.49 12.49 -22.83
N ILE A 618 1.60 11.53 -21.89
CA ILE A 618 2.72 11.47 -20.93
C ILE A 618 3.94 10.85 -21.62
N THR A 619 4.43 11.48 -22.68
CA THR A 619 5.69 11.15 -23.35
C THR A 619 6.62 12.34 -23.25
N PRO A 620 7.94 12.13 -23.35
CA PRO A 620 8.88 13.24 -23.33
C PRO A 620 8.55 14.21 -24.47
N THR A 621 8.07 15.40 -24.13
CA THR A 621 8.21 16.52 -25.04
C THR A 621 9.69 16.87 -25.06
N SER A 622 10.33 16.83 -26.23
CA SER A 622 11.73 17.21 -26.37
C SER A 622 11.90 18.70 -26.09
N ASN A 623 11.91 19.09 -24.82
CA ASN A 623 12.15 20.47 -24.45
C ASN A 623 13.66 20.63 -24.24
N LYS A 624 14.38 20.85 -25.35
CA LYS A 624 15.84 21.02 -25.40
C LYS A 624 16.39 22.23 -24.61
N ASN A 625 15.56 22.99 -23.90
CA ASN A 625 15.94 24.25 -23.26
C ASN A 625 15.50 24.35 -21.80
N ARG A 626 15.95 23.43 -20.93
CA ARG A 626 15.98 23.68 -19.48
C ARG A 626 17.35 23.22 -18.95
N LYS A 627 18.26 24.18 -18.81
CA LYS A 627 19.51 24.05 -18.05
C LYS A 627 19.23 24.36 -16.59
#